data_AF-A0AAN9HZ39-F1
#
_entry.id   AF-A0AAN9HZ39-F1
#
_cell.length_a   1.000
_cell.length_b   1.000
_cell.length_c   1.000
_cell.angle_alpha   90.00
_cell.angle_beta   90.00
_cell.angle_gamma   90.00
#
_symmetry.space_group_name_H-M   'P 1'
#
loop_
_entity.id
_entity.type
_entity.pdbx_description
1 polymer ?
#
loop_
_entity_poly.entity_id
_entity_poly.type
_entity_poly.pdbx_seq_one_letter_code
_entity_poly.pdbx_strand_id
1 'polypeptide(L)' 'MLMSKSSKILQFINYRMHVTIQDDHQLVGKFMAFNCHMNLVLDDCEEFRKLPPAKGKNPVEGGCCYGGGG' A
#
# COMPACT_ATOMS: atom_id res chain seq x y z
N MET A 1 6.22 -19.59 -16.42
CA MET A 1 7.12 -18.97 -15.44
C MET A 1 7.05 -19.80 -14.16
N LEU A 2 8.10 -20.54 -13.82
CA LEU A 2 8.17 -21.21 -12.51
C LEU A 2 8.50 -20.12 -11.48
N MET A 3 7.53 -19.75 -10.64
CA MET A 3 7.82 -18.86 -9.51
C MET A 3 8.88 -19.57 -8.67
N SER A 4 10.06 -18.97 -8.51
CA SER A 4 11.10 -19.58 -7.67
C SER A 4 10.49 -19.78 -6.29
N LYS A 5 10.69 -20.97 -5.71
CA LYS A 5 10.09 -21.39 -4.43
C LYS A 5 10.45 -20.49 -3.23
N SER A 6 11.20 -19.40 -3.45
CA SER A 6 11.74 -18.48 -2.45
C SER A 6 11.60 -17.00 -2.87
N SER A 7 10.51 -16.61 -3.54
CA SER A 7 10.26 -15.19 -3.74
C SER A 7 10.08 -14.51 -2.38
N LYS A 8 10.82 -13.45 -2.07
CA LYS A 8 10.73 -12.73 -0.78
C LYS A 8 9.29 -12.31 -0.43
N ILE A 9 8.47 -12.07 -1.44
CA ILE A 9 7.05 -11.70 -1.30
C ILE A 9 6.17 -12.81 -0.70
N LEU A 10 6.53 -14.10 -0.84
CA LEU A 10 5.80 -15.20 -0.21
C LEU A 10 5.78 -15.10 1.32
N GLN A 11 6.82 -14.53 1.91
CA GLN A 11 6.94 -14.37 3.37
C GLN A 11 5.93 -13.35 3.93
N PHE A 12 5.36 -12.54 3.05
CA PHE A 12 4.48 -11.44 3.40
C PHE A 12 2.99 -11.75 3.20
N ILE A 13 2.65 -12.96 2.73
CA ILE A 13 1.25 -13.39 2.63
C ILE A 13 0.60 -13.33 4.03
N ASN A 14 -0.65 -12.88 4.09
CA ASN A 14 -1.46 -12.61 5.27
C ASN A 14 -1.03 -11.41 6.14
N TYR A 15 -0.01 -10.64 5.75
CA TYR A 15 0.32 -9.38 6.44
C TYR A 15 -0.51 -8.22 5.91
N ARG A 16 -0.80 -7.23 6.78
CA ARG A 16 -1.34 -5.93 6.38
C ARG A 16 -0.22 -5.11 5.75
N MET A 17 -0.37 -4.75 4.49
CA MET A 17 0.65 -4.13 3.67
C MET A 17 0.23 -2.75 3.20
N HIS A 18 1.23 -1.87 3.10
CA HIS A 18 1.13 -0.59 2.41
C HIS A 18 1.64 -0.75 0.99
N VAL A 19 0.78 -0.48 0.03
CA VAL A 19 1.12 -0.52 -1.40
C VAL A 19 0.97 0.89 -1.95
N THR A 20 2.07 1.47 -2.42
CA THR A 20 2.05 2.76 -3.12
C THR A 20 1.99 2.49 -4.63
N ILE A 21 0.98 3.05 -5.29
CA ILE A 21 0.82 3.02 -6.74
C ILE A 21 1.58 4.21 -7.34
N GLN A 22 1.94 4.12 -8.62
CA GLN A 22 2.61 5.19 -9.36
C GLN A 22 1.82 6.51 -9.39
N ASP A 23 0.50 6.45 -9.24
CA ASP A 23 -0.39 7.61 -9.18
C ASP A 23 -0.44 8.27 -7.78
N ASP A 24 0.56 8.04 -6.92
CA ASP A 24 0.67 8.50 -5.53
C ASP A 24 -0.42 8.00 -4.57
N HIS A 25 -1.30 7.12 -5.04
CA HIS A 25 -2.31 6.49 -4.21
C HIS A 25 -1.66 5.44 -3.31
N GLN A 26 -2.08 5.41 -2.04
CA GLN A 26 -1.66 4.38 -1.10
C GLN A 26 -2.83 3.46 -0.79
N LEU A 27 -2.65 2.17 -1.03
CA LEU A 27 -3.58 1.13 -0.64
C LEU A 27 -3.05 0.42 0.60
N VAL A 28 -3.90 0.29 1.61
CA VAL A 28 -3.59 -0.49 2.81
C VAL A 28 -4.56 -1.66 2.88
N GLY A 29 -4.05 -2.88 2.86
CA GLY A 29 -4.89 -4.07 2.88
C GLY A 29 -4.10 -5.32 3.24
N LYS A 30 -4.80 -6.41 3.54
CA LYS A 30 -4.16 -7.70 3.84
C LYS A 30 -3.74 -8.39 2.55
N PHE A 31 -2.46 -8.72 2.41
CA PHE A 31 -1.92 -9.34 1.20
C PHE A 31 -2.27 -10.82 1.13
N MET A 32 -3.14 -11.21 0.20
CA MET A 32 -3.67 -12.57 0.11
C MET A 32 -2.96 -13.42 -0.95
N ALA A 33 -2.65 -12.83 -2.10
CA ALA A 33 -2.02 -13.54 -3.21
C ALA A 33 -1.29 -12.59 -4.17
N PHE A 34 -0.38 -13.13 -4.97
CA PHE A 34 0.25 -12.44 -6.09
C PHE A 34 0.41 -13.32 -7.32
N ASN A 35 0.64 -12.67 -8.45
CA ASN A 35 0.98 -13.32 -9.72
C ASN A 35 2.40 -12.92 -10.20
N CYS A 36 2.92 -13.58 -11.23
CA CYS A 36 4.21 -13.27 -11.87
C CYS A 36 4.32 -11.84 -12.40
N HIS A 37 3.19 -11.20 -12.71
CA HIS A 37 3.11 -9.80 -13.12
C HIS A 37 3.09 -8.82 -11.94
N MET A 38 3.21 -9.31 -10.70
CA MET A 38 3.01 -8.53 -9.48
C MET A 38 1.60 -7.95 -9.33
N ASN A 39 0.60 -8.60 -9.96
CA ASN A 39 -0.81 -8.34 -9.63
C ASN A 39 -1.02 -8.78 -8.18
N LEU A 40 -1.46 -7.86 -7.31
CA LEU A 40 -1.66 -8.11 -5.89
C LEU A 40 -3.15 -8.31 -5.60
N VAL A 41 -3.48 -9.33 -4.82
CA VAL A 41 -4.81 -9.50 -4.23
C VAL A 41 -4.72 -9.04 -2.79
N LEU A 42 -5.51 -8.03 -2.47
CA LEU A 42 -5.58 -7.43 -1.15
C LEU A 42 -7.02 -7.59 -0.62
N ASP A 43 -7.14 -7.96 0.66
CA ASP A 43 -8.41 -8.07 1.40
C ASP A 43 -8.58 -6.85 2.32
N ASP A 44 -9.82 -6.39 2.52
CA ASP A 44 -10.17 -5.18 3.28
C ASP A 44 -9.31 -3.94 2.95
N CYS A 45 -9.30 -3.54 1.68
CA CYS A 45 -8.47 -2.44 1.20
C CYS A 45 -9.02 -1.06 1.55
N GLU A 46 -8.17 -0.22 2.12
CA GLU A 46 -8.39 1.21 2.32
C GLU A 46 -7.50 2.01 1.35
N GLU A 47 -8.08 2.96 0.61
CA GLU A 47 -7.36 3.85 -0.31
C GLU A 47 -7.15 5.23 0.33
N PHE A 48 -5.90 5.67 0.36
CA PHE A 48 -5.49 6.99 0.84
C PHE A 48 -4.93 7.80 -0.32
N ARG A 49 -5.52 8.97 -0.53
CA ARG A 49 -5.05 9.98 -1.49
C ARG A 49 -4.43 11.15 -0.73
N LYS A 50 -3.30 11.64 -1.23
CA LYS A 50 -2.79 12.93 -0.77
C LYS A 50 -3.69 14.03 -1.33
N LEU A 51 -4.47 14.67 -0.45
CA LEU A 51 -5.17 15.89 -0.83
C LEU A 51 -4.16 17.03 -0.99
N PRO A 52 -4.36 17.93 -1.96
CA PRO A 52 -3.54 19.13 -2.04
C PRO A 52 -3.62 19.88 -0.72
N PRO A 53 -2.49 20.41 -0.21
CA PRO A 53 -2.48 21.10 1.08
C PRO A 53 -3.45 22.28 1.04
N ALA A 54 -4.38 22.33 2.00
CA ALA A 54 -5.18 23.51 2.22
C ALA A 54 -4.25 24.70 2.52
N LYS A 55 -4.50 25.86 1.90
CA LYS A 55 -3.68 27.07 2.04
C LYS A 55 -3.32 27.30 3.53
N GLY A 56 -2.04 27.21 3.86
CA GLY A 56 -1.51 27.51 5.19
C GLY A 56 -1.07 26.31 6.06
N LYS A 57 -1.17 25.06 5.58
CA LYS A 57 -0.59 23.90 6.27
C LYS A 57 0.60 23.35 5.48
N ASN A 58 1.77 23.30 6.11
CA ASN A 58 2.96 22.68 5.52
C ASN A 58 2.64 21.23 5.13
N PRO A 59 2.98 20.79 3.90
CA PRO A 59 2.90 19.37 3.57
C PRO A 59 3.82 18.62 4.54
N VAL A 60 3.28 17.65 5.27
CA VAL A 60 4.13 16.72 6.03
C VAL A 60 4.86 15.86 5.01
N GLU A 61 6.06 16.28 4.61
CA GLU A 61 6.96 15.45 3.84
C GLU A 61 7.25 14.17 4.62
N GLY A 62 6.73 13.04 4.14
CA GLY A 62 6.89 11.73 4.76
C GLY A 62 5.70 11.18 5.53
N GLY A 63 4.58 11.92 5.63
CA GLY A 63 3.36 11.40 6.25
C GLY A 63 2.51 10.64 5.23
N CYS A 64 2.58 9.30 5.23
CA CYS A 64 1.40 8.52 4.82
C CYS A 64 0.23 9.02 5.68
N CYS A 65 -0.91 9.30 5.05
CA CYS A 65 -2.06 9.98 5.66
C CYS A 65 -2.73 9.10 6.73
N TYR A 66 -2.04 8.81 7.82
CA TYR A 66 -2.57 8.31 9.06
C TYR A 66 -2.99 9.51 9.92
N GLY A 67 -4.04 10.19 9.48
CA GLY A 67 -4.76 11.17 10.31
C GLY A 67 -6.19 10.65 10.50
N GLY A 68 -6.69 10.40 11.69
CA GLY A 68 -6.12 10.52 13.03
C GLY A 68 -7.15 10.05 14.06
N GLY A 69 -6.74 9.95 15.30
CA GLY A 69 -7.60 9.89 16.46
C GLY A 69 -6.82 10.45 17.64
N GLY A 70 -7.38 11.45 18.32
CA GLY A 70 -6.85 11.95 19.60
C GLY A 70 -7.04 10.96 20.73
#